data_AF-A0A7J9ZDJ3-F1
#
_entry.id   AF-A0A7J9ZDJ3-F1
#
_cell.length_a   1.000
_cell.length_b   1.000
_cell.length_c   1.000
_cell.angle_alpha   90.00
_cell.angle_beta   90.00
_cell.angle_gamma   90.00
#
_symmetry.space_group_name_H-M   'P 1'
#
loop_
_entity.id
_entity.type
_entity.pdbx_description
1 polymer ?
#
loop_
_entity_poly.entity_id
_entity_poly.type
_entity_poly.pdbx_seq_one_letter_code
_entity_poly.pdbx_strand_id
1 'polypeptide(L)'
;MSKEIFVAYGVDVDAVGGWLGSYGGEDSPDDISRGVFAGEVGVPRLLELFRRREMTQTFFWPGHSVETFPAEFDACVAAGHEIGVHGYSHENPIAMSRQQETDVLDHCIDLLEGRSGRRPTGYVAPWWEFSTITNELLLDRGLTYDHSLMHRDFEPYYVRVGDSWTKIDYEKPAAEWMR
;
A
#
# COMPACT_ATOMS: atom_id res chain seq x y z
N MET A 1 -24.73 5.28 -26.47
CA MET A 1 -23.35 5.46 -25.96
C MET A 1 -22.76 4.10 -25.68
N SER A 2 -21.51 3.84 -26.06
CA SER A 2 -20.77 2.64 -25.64
C SER A 2 -20.49 2.72 -24.15
N LYS A 3 -20.54 1.58 -23.45
CA LYS A 3 -20.20 1.49 -22.03
C LYS A 3 -18.68 1.47 -21.90
N GLU A 4 -18.13 2.35 -21.05
CA GLU A 4 -16.71 2.36 -20.68
C GLU A 4 -16.57 1.81 -19.27
N ILE A 5 -15.83 0.71 -19.11
CA ILE A 5 -15.52 0.09 -17.81
C ILE A 5 -14.00 0.00 -17.71
N PHE A 6 -13.44 0.66 -16.70
CA PHE A 6 -12.01 0.56 -16.38
C PHE A 6 -11.81 -0.57 -15.37
N VAL A 7 -10.89 -1.49 -15.67
CA VAL A 7 -10.58 -2.66 -14.83
C VAL A 7 -9.06 -2.70 -14.64
N ALA A 8 -8.62 -2.85 -13.39
CA ALA A 8 -7.22 -2.95 -13.03
C ALA A 8 -7.01 -4.06 -11.99
N TYR A 9 -5.79 -4.59 -11.93
CA TYR A 9 -5.28 -5.37 -10.82
C TYR A 9 -4.26 -4.51 -10.06
N GLY A 10 -4.55 -4.26 -8.77
CA GLY A 10 -3.54 -3.82 -7.81
C GLY A 10 -2.91 -5.04 -7.15
N VAL A 11 -1.58 -5.15 -7.21
CA VAL A 11 -0.85 -6.26 -6.61
C VAL A 11 -0.02 -5.74 -5.44
N ASP A 12 -0.43 -6.06 -4.23
CA ASP A 12 0.30 -5.71 -3.01
C ASP A 12 1.35 -6.80 -2.74
N VAL A 13 2.64 -6.41 -2.77
CA VAL A 13 3.77 -7.35 -2.65
C VAL A 13 4.23 -7.47 -1.21
N ASP A 14 3.30 -7.86 -0.33
CA ASP A 14 3.51 -7.88 1.12
C ASP A 14 4.71 -8.74 1.51
N ALA A 15 4.77 -9.94 0.92
CA ALA A 15 5.85 -10.90 1.07
C ALA A 15 6.30 -11.04 2.53
N VAL A 16 7.58 -10.82 2.82
CA VAL A 16 8.11 -10.88 4.20
C VAL A 16 7.62 -9.68 5.02
N GLY A 17 7.49 -8.49 4.41
CA GLY A 17 7.02 -7.29 5.08
C GLY A 17 5.67 -7.50 5.77
N GLY A 18 4.71 -8.13 5.09
CA GLY A 18 3.39 -8.42 5.67
C GLY A 18 3.44 -9.26 6.95
N TRP A 19 4.32 -10.26 7.01
CA TRP A 19 4.50 -11.09 8.22
C TRP A 19 5.13 -10.33 9.37
N LEU A 20 6.02 -9.38 9.07
CA LEU A 20 6.67 -8.52 10.05
C LEU A 20 5.69 -7.47 10.60
N GLY A 21 4.97 -6.77 9.73
CA GLY A 21 4.20 -5.60 10.13
C GLY A 21 2.72 -5.84 10.43
N SER A 22 2.14 -6.99 10.03
CA SER A 22 0.68 -7.16 10.11
C SER A 22 0.17 -8.56 10.45
N TYR A 23 0.84 -9.62 10.00
CA TYR A 23 0.26 -10.97 10.08
C TYR A 23 0.76 -11.81 11.27
N GLY A 24 1.61 -11.23 12.13
CA GLY A 24 2.10 -11.86 13.35
C GLY A 24 3.11 -12.99 13.12
N GLY A 25 3.87 -12.92 12.03
CA GLY A 25 4.88 -13.93 11.67
C GLY A 25 6.31 -13.56 12.06
N GLU A 26 6.51 -12.47 12.82
CA GLU A 26 7.82 -11.91 13.14
C GLU A 26 8.80 -12.90 13.80
N ASP A 27 8.30 -13.82 14.62
CA ASP A 27 9.07 -14.86 15.31
C ASP A 27 8.88 -16.26 14.69
N SER A 28 8.29 -16.36 13.50
CA SER A 28 7.90 -17.63 12.87
C SER A 28 8.68 -17.89 11.58
N PRO A 29 9.75 -18.73 11.60
CA PRO A 29 10.51 -19.05 10.40
C PRO A 29 9.68 -19.64 9.27
N ASP A 30 8.62 -20.39 9.59
CA ASP A 30 7.71 -20.96 8.60
C ASP A 30 6.95 -19.87 7.86
N ASP A 31 6.48 -18.85 8.57
CA ASP A 31 5.77 -17.71 7.97
C ASP A 31 6.68 -16.83 7.14
N ILE A 32 7.89 -16.56 7.64
CA ILE A 32 8.91 -15.86 6.86
C ILE A 32 9.20 -16.61 5.55
N SER A 33 9.24 -17.95 5.57
CA SER A 33 9.42 -18.74 4.35
C SER A 33 8.26 -18.57 3.34
N ARG A 34 7.03 -18.38 3.82
CA ARG A 34 5.87 -18.05 2.96
C ARG A 34 6.01 -16.66 2.35
N GLY A 35 6.57 -15.70 3.09
CA GLY A 35 6.92 -14.38 2.56
C GLY A 35 7.96 -14.45 1.44
N VAL A 36 9.03 -15.24 1.63
CA VAL A 36 10.06 -15.48 0.60
C VAL A 36 9.45 -16.08 -0.67
N PHE A 37 8.55 -17.07 -0.52
CA PHE A 37 7.83 -17.65 -1.65
C PHE A 37 7.04 -16.59 -2.44
N ALA A 38 6.37 -15.67 -1.77
CA ALA A 38 5.59 -14.63 -2.44
C ALA A 38 6.47 -13.74 -3.34
N GLY A 39 7.66 -13.37 -2.88
CA GLY A 39 8.66 -12.66 -3.68
C GLY A 39 9.21 -13.52 -4.81
N GLU A 40 10.02 -14.54 -4.47
CA GLU A 40 10.84 -15.31 -5.43
C GLU A 40 10.02 -16.17 -6.40
N VAL A 41 8.79 -16.56 -6.03
CA VAL A 41 7.94 -17.46 -6.84
C VAL A 41 6.63 -16.79 -7.25
N GLY A 42 6.01 -16.02 -6.35
CA GLY A 42 4.73 -15.36 -6.61
C GLY A 42 4.83 -14.27 -7.67
N VAL A 43 5.77 -13.33 -7.51
CA VAL A 43 5.95 -12.20 -8.45
C VAL A 43 6.24 -12.69 -9.88
N PRO A 44 7.20 -13.60 -10.13
CA PRO A 44 7.44 -14.09 -11.50
C PRO A 44 6.22 -14.77 -12.14
N ARG A 45 5.38 -15.46 -11.35
CA ARG A 45 4.16 -16.08 -11.87
C ARG A 45 3.10 -15.05 -12.25
N LEU A 46 2.94 -13.98 -11.48
CA LEU A 46 2.04 -12.87 -11.81
C LEU A 46 2.51 -12.11 -13.05
N LEU A 47 3.83 -11.85 -13.16
CA LEU A 47 4.41 -11.25 -14.36
C LEU A 47 4.13 -12.10 -15.62
N GLU A 48 4.34 -13.42 -15.54
CA GLU A 48 4.04 -14.31 -16.65
C GLU A 48 2.54 -14.35 -16.98
N LEU A 49 1.66 -14.29 -15.98
CA LEU A 49 0.21 -14.20 -16.17
C LEU A 49 -0.14 -12.92 -16.94
N PHE A 50 0.33 -11.75 -16.51
CA PHE A 50 0.02 -10.49 -17.17
C PHE A 50 0.64 -10.38 -18.56
N ARG A 51 1.87 -10.88 -18.74
CA ARG A 51 2.53 -10.97 -20.05
C ARG A 51 1.71 -11.80 -21.05
N ARG A 52 1.19 -12.97 -20.65
CA ARG A 52 0.33 -13.82 -21.51
C ARG A 52 -0.99 -13.16 -21.90
N ARG A 53 -1.44 -12.19 -21.11
CA ARG A 53 -2.67 -11.43 -21.35
C ARG A 53 -2.40 -10.08 -22.02
N GLU A 54 -1.14 -9.76 -22.31
CA GLU A 54 -0.73 -8.47 -22.88
C GLU A 54 -1.21 -7.29 -22.01
N MET A 55 -1.17 -7.46 -20.68
CA MET A 55 -1.61 -6.46 -19.71
C MET A 55 -0.43 -5.88 -18.95
N THR A 56 -0.45 -4.56 -18.74
CA THR A 56 0.28 -3.92 -17.65
C THR A 56 -0.68 -3.66 -16.48
N GLN A 57 -0.13 -3.57 -15.28
CA GLN A 57 -0.85 -3.51 -14.00
C GLN A 57 -0.01 -2.70 -13.01
N THR A 58 -0.56 -2.44 -11.83
CA THR A 58 0.10 -1.69 -10.76
C THR A 58 0.53 -2.64 -9.65
N PHE A 59 1.78 -2.52 -9.22
CA PHE A 59 2.33 -3.24 -8.08
C PHE A 59 2.64 -2.25 -6.96
N PHE A 60 2.05 -2.47 -5.79
CA PHE A 60 2.32 -1.69 -4.59
C PHE A 60 3.36 -2.43 -3.76
N TRP A 61 4.52 -1.82 -3.60
CA TRP A 61 5.69 -2.46 -2.99
C TRP A 61 5.99 -1.86 -1.62
N PRO A 62 6.06 -2.70 -0.57
CA PRO A 62 6.76 -2.33 0.64
C PRO A 62 8.25 -2.14 0.35
N GLY A 63 8.88 -1.12 0.92
CA GLY A 63 10.32 -0.88 0.76
C GLY A 63 11.18 -2.09 1.13
N HIS A 64 10.79 -2.82 2.19
CA HIS A 64 11.41 -4.09 2.58
C HIS A 64 11.39 -5.10 1.42
N SER A 65 10.26 -5.24 0.71
CA SER A 65 10.14 -6.16 -0.42
C SER A 65 11.01 -5.71 -1.60
N VAL A 66 11.15 -4.40 -1.83
CA VAL A 66 12.05 -3.86 -2.88
C VAL A 66 13.52 -4.21 -2.61
N GLU A 67 13.96 -4.11 -1.36
CA GLU A 67 15.35 -4.41 -0.98
C GLU A 67 15.62 -5.92 -0.86
N THR A 68 14.60 -6.70 -0.47
CA THR A 68 14.71 -8.15 -0.30
C THR A 68 14.63 -8.91 -1.63
N PHE A 69 13.78 -8.45 -2.56
CA PHE A 69 13.55 -9.09 -3.86
C PHE A 69 13.92 -8.14 -5.02
N PRO A 70 15.19 -7.70 -5.08
CA PRO A 70 15.65 -6.69 -6.04
C PRO A 70 15.40 -7.10 -7.50
N ALA A 71 15.64 -8.37 -7.83
CA ALA A 71 15.52 -8.87 -9.19
C ALA A 71 14.05 -8.94 -9.66
N GLU A 72 13.16 -9.32 -8.75
CA GLU A 72 11.71 -9.39 -8.98
C GLU A 72 11.11 -7.99 -9.15
N PHE A 73 11.52 -7.04 -8.31
CA PHE A 73 11.14 -5.63 -8.48
C PHE A 73 11.60 -5.09 -9.83
N ASP A 74 12.88 -5.29 -10.18
CA ASP A 74 13.44 -4.82 -11.46
C ASP A 74 12.74 -5.46 -12.66
N ALA A 75 12.31 -6.72 -12.54
CA ALA A 75 11.51 -7.39 -13.56
C ALA A 75 10.12 -6.75 -13.74
N CYS A 76 9.46 -6.32 -12.65
CA CYS A 76 8.20 -5.56 -12.75
C CYS A 76 8.41 -4.23 -13.48
N VAL A 77 9.48 -3.49 -13.14
CA VAL A 77 9.83 -2.22 -13.80
C VAL A 77 10.12 -2.45 -15.29
N ALA A 78 10.94 -3.45 -15.63
CA ALA A 78 11.32 -3.77 -17.01
C ALA A 78 10.12 -4.22 -17.87
N ALA A 79 9.11 -4.85 -17.25
CA ALA A 79 7.86 -5.23 -17.92
C ALA A 79 6.88 -4.05 -18.10
N GLY A 80 7.21 -2.86 -17.58
CA GLY A 80 6.41 -1.65 -17.75
C GLY A 80 5.20 -1.54 -16.82
N HIS A 81 5.18 -2.29 -15.72
CA HIS A 81 4.17 -2.15 -14.68
C HIS A 81 4.33 -0.81 -13.93
N GLU A 82 3.22 -0.27 -13.42
CA GLU A 82 3.27 0.88 -12.51
C GLU A 82 3.75 0.41 -11.14
N ILE A 83 4.53 1.25 -10.47
CA ILE A 83 5.03 1.02 -9.10
C ILE A 83 4.38 2.03 -8.16
N GLY A 84 3.72 1.53 -7.11
CA GLY A 84 3.13 2.31 -6.02
C GLY A 84 3.77 2.01 -4.67
N VAL A 85 3.57 2.92 -3.71
CA VAL A 85 4.12 2.82 -2.35
C VAL A 85 3.22 1.95 -1.46
N HIS A 86 3.83 1.11 -0.61
CA HIS A 86 3.09 0.26 0.35
C HIS A 86 3.80 0.10 1.72
N GLY A 87 4.26 1.22 2.30
CA GLY A 87 5.04 1.21 3.56
C GLY A 87 6.45 0.62 3.38
N TYR A 88 7.16 0.34 4.48
CA TYR A 88 8.48 -0.28 4.42
C TYR A 88 8.39 -1.78 4.73
N SER A 89 8.12 -2.15 5.99
CA SER A 89 7.86 -3.51 6.46
C SER A 89 6.38 -3.74 6.73
N HIS A 90 5.51 -3.15 5.90
CA HIS A 90 4.05 -3.28 5.99
C HIS A 90 3.51 -2.87 7.39
N GLU A 91 4.04 -1.77 7.93
CA GLU A 91 3.65 -1.21 9.23
C GLU A 91 2.26 -0.59 9.15
N ASN A 92 1.37 -0.91 10.09
CA ASN A 92 0.05 -0.28 10.13
C ASN A 92 0.16 1.22 10.47
N PRO A 93 -0.26 2.15 9.58
CA PRO A 93 -0.15 3.59 9.81
C PRO A 93 -0.78 4.10 11.11
N ILE A 94 -1.89 3.51 11.58
CA ILE A 94 -2.56 3.95 12.81
C ILE A 94 -1.73 3.68 14.07
N ALA A 95 -0.77 2.74 14.00
CA ALA A 95 0.13 2.39 15.09
C ALA A 95 1.40 3.25 15.12
N MET A 96 1.65 4.02 14.05
CA MET A 96 2.84 4.86 13.93
C MET A 96 2.62 6.26 14.51
N SER A 97 3.68 6.86 15.02
CA SER A 97 3.74 8.30 15.25
C SER A 97 3.81 9.06 13.92
N ARG A 98 3.46 10.35 13.95
CA ARG A 98 3.59 11.24 12.79
C ARG A 98 4.98 11.18 12.17
N GLN A 99 6.03 11.19 12.99
CA GLN A 99 7.41 11.18 12.51
C GLN A 99 7.74 9.84 11.83
N GLN A 100 7.34 8.71 12.43
CA GLN A 100 7.57 7.39 11.83
C GLN A 100 6.88 7.24 10.47
N GLU A 101 5.61 7.63 10.37
CA GLU A 101 4.87 7.56 9.10
C GLU A 101 5.50 8.48 8.03
N THR A 102 5.96 9.67 8.45
CA THR A 102 6.70 10.61 7.59
C THR A 102 8.00 9.99 7.06
N ASP A 103 8.83 9.45 7.96
CA ASP A 103 10.13 8.87 7.63
C ASP A 103 9.98 7.65 6.72
N VAL A 104 9.03 6.76 7.02
CA VAL A 104 8.73 5.57 6.21
C VAL A 104 8.29 5.99 4.81
N LEU A 105 7.37 6.95 4.71
CA LEU A 105 6.85 7.41 3.42
C LEU A 105 7.93 8.08 2.57
N ASP A 106 8.73 8.99 3.15
CA ASP A 106 9.83 9.65 2.45
C ASP A 106 10.87 8.65 1.96
N HIS A 107 11.31 7.75 2.85
CA HIS A 107 12.28 6.72 2.50
C HIS A 107 11.79 5.83 1.35
N CYS A 108 10.54 5.37 1.42
CA CYS A 108 10.01 4.47 0.39
C CYS A 108 9.82 5.18 -0.95
N ILE A 109 9.38 6.44 -0.96
CA ILE A 109 9.27 7.21 -2.19
C ILE A 109 10.66 7.34 -2.86
N ASP A 110 11.68 7.71 -2.10
CA ASP A 110 13.03 7.90 -2.62
C ASP A 110 13.65 6.57 -3.11
N LEU A 111 13.43 5.48 -2.37
CA LEU A 111 13.86 4.13 -2.76
C LEU A 111 13.22 3.69 -4.08
N LEU A 112 11.91 3.82 -4.19
CA LEU A 112 11.16 3.42 -5.38
C LEU A 112 11.53 4.30 -6.58
N GLU A 113 11.66 5.63 -6.40
CA GLU A 113 12.07 6.55 -7.45
C GLU A 113 13.49 6.27 -7.93
N GLY A 114 14.43 6.09 -7.00
CA GLY A 114 15.83 5.82 -7.32
C GLY A 114 16.03 4.52 -8.10
N ARG A 115 15.21 3.49 -7.82
CA ARG A 115 15.32 2.19 -8.46
C ARG A 115 14.51 2.06 -9.76
N SER A 116 13.31 2.61 -9.80
CA SER A 116 12.43 2.52 -10.99
C SER A 116 12.66 3.64 -12.00
N GLY A 117 13.37 4.70 -11.62
CA GLY A 117 13.58 5.91 -12.43
C GLY A 117 12.32 6.77 -12.58
N ARG A 118 11.24 6.45 -11.87
CA ARG A 118 9.96 7.17 -11.89
C ARG A 118 9.46 7.34 -10.47
N ARG A 119 9.10 8.57 -10.09
CA ARG A 119 8.47 8.84 -8.81
C ARG A 119 7.10 8.13 -8.73
N PRO A 120 6.81 7.36 -7.66
CA PRO A 120 5.51 6.71 -7.52
C PRO A 120 4.40 7.74 -7.36
N THR A 121 3.21 7.42 -7.90
CA THR A 121 2.02 8.29 -7.85
C THR A 121 0.88 7.68 -7.05
N GLY A 122 0.89 6.36 -6.86
CA GLY A 122 -0.10 5.62 -6.09
C GLY A 122 0.42 5.19 -4.72
N TYR A 123 -0.49 5.09 -3.77
CA TYR A 123 -0.25 4.58 -2.43
C TYR A 123 -1.35 3.61 -2.00
N VAL A 124 -0.95 2.56 -1.29
CA VAL A 124 -1.86 1.71 -0.50
C VAL A 124 -1.32 1.70 0.93
N ALA A 125 -2.18 1.97 1.91
CA ALA A 125 -1.85 1.84 3.32
C ALA A 125 -1.68 0.35 3.65
N PRO A 126 -0.56 -0.05 4.30
CA PRO A 126 -0.44 -1.39 4.85
C PRO A 126 -1.65 -1.74 5.69
N TRP A 127 -2.25 -2.90 5.39
CA TRP A 127 -3.46 -3.39 6.05
C TRP A 127 -4.71 -2.49 5.92
N TRP A 128 -4.73 -1.61 4.92
CA TRP A 128 -5.82 -0.66 4.61
C TRP A 128 -6.25 0.24 5.77
N GLU A 129 -5.34 0.51 6.70
CA GLU A 129 -5.60 1.38 7.83
C GLU A 129 -4.95 2.73 7.62
N PHE A 130 -5.76 3.79 7.68
CA PHE A 130 -5.28 5.16 7.64
C PHE A 130 -4.97 5.65 9.05
N SER A 131 -3.91 6.44 9.19
CA SER A 131 -3.75 7.31 10.33
C SER A 131 -4.58 8.59 10.14
N THR A 132 -4.66 9.43 11.17
CA THR A 132 -5.34 10.73 11.05
C THR A 132 -4.58 11.74 10.17
N ILE A 133 -3.36 11.42 9.74
CA ILE A 133 -2.48 12.34 9.01
C ILE A 133 -2.09 11.82 7.62
N THR A 134 -2.36 10.55 7.29
CA THR A 134 -1.92 9.90 6.04
C THR A 134 -2.30 10.74 4.82
N ASN A 135 -3.55 11.20 4.72
CA ASN A 135 -4.01 12.05 3.62
C ASN A 135 -3.17 13.33 3.43
N GLU A 136 -2.81 14.01 4.51
CA GLU A 136 -1.99 15.22 4.46
C GLU A 136 -0.59 14.88 3.92
N LEU A 137 0.02 13.81 4.44
CA LEU A 137 1.35 13.39 4.03
C LEU A 137 1.42 12.99 2.55
N LEU A 138 0.42 12.27 2.05
CA LEU A 138 0.32 11.86 0.65
C LEU A 138 0.22 13.07 -0.27
N LEU A 139 -0.65 14.04 0.08
CA LEU A 139 -0.85 15.26 -0.69
C LEU A 139 0.43 16.10 -0.74
N ASP A 140 1.10 16.30 0.40
CA ASP A 140 2.34 17.09 0.52
C ASP A 140 3.49 16.55 -0.34
N ARG A 141 3.49 15.23 -0.61
CA ARG A 141 4.54 14.55 -1.39
C ARG A 141 4.20 14.34 -2.86
N GLY A 142 3.01 14.76 -3.28
CA GLY A 142 2.55 14.71 -4.66
C GLY A 142 2.02 13.34 -5.11
N LEU A 143 1.62 12.47 -4.19
CA LEU A 143 0.89 11.25 -4.54
C LEU A 143 -0.48 11.65 -5.06
N THR A 144 -0.90 11.06 -6.19
CA THR A 144 -2.10 11.50 -6.92
C THR A 144 -3.32 10.64 -6.62
N TYR A 145 -3.14 9.43 -6.07
CA TYR A 145 -4.24 8.58 -5.64
C TYR A 145 -3.87 7.66 -4.47
N ASP A 146 -4.90 7.27 -3.72
CA ASP A 146 -4.89 6.24 -2.68
C ASP A 146 -5.79 5.07 -3.13
N HIS A 147 -5.45 3.85 -2.71
CA HIS A 147 -6.29 2.66 -2.86
C HIS A 147 -6.49 1.92 -1.52
N SER A 148 -6.92 2.65 -0.48
CA SER A 148 -7.16 2.07 0.86
C SER A 148 -8.55 2.38 1.41
N LEU A 149 -9.11 3.54 1.05
CA LEU A 149 -10.38 4.00 1.62
C LEU A 149 -11.62 3.44 0.90
N MET A 150 -12.70 3.27 1.66
CA MET A 150 -13.89 2.50 1.24
C MET A 150 -15.20 3.33 1.17
N HIS A 151 -15.12 4.64 0.92
CA HIS A 151 -16.34 5.50 0.86
C HIS A 151 -17.24 5.25 -0.36
N ARG A 152 -16.70 4.58 -1.39
CA ARG A 152 -17.34 4.26 -2.67
C ARG A 152 -16.92 2.86 -3.12
N ASP A 153 -17.64 2.32 -4.09
CA ASP A 153 -17.45 0.97 -4.64
C ASP A 153 -16.68 0.99 -5.98
N PHE A 154 -17.31 1.46 -7.06
CA PHE A 154 -16.78 1.40 -8.43
C PHE A 154 -16.59 2.79 -9.07
N GLU A 155 -16.74 3.84 -8.27
CA GLU A 155 -16.56 5.24 -8.68
C GLU A 155 -15.46 5.91 -7.84
N PRO A 156 -14.34 6.35 -8.45
CA PRO A 156 -13.33 7.15 -7.76
C PRO A 156 -13.91 8.47 -7.24
N TYR A 157 -13.32 8.98 -6.16
CA TYR A 157 -13.73 10.23 -5.53
C TYR A 157 -12.53 10.94 -4.91
N TYR A 158 -12.67 12.24 -4.67
CA TYR A 158 -11.69 13.00 -3.89
C TYR A 158 -11.91 12.76 -2.41
N VAL A 159 -10.86 12.31 -1.71
CA VAL A 159 -10.90 12.05 -0.27
C VAL A 159 -11.12 13.37 0.49
N ARG A 160 -12.00 13.34 1.49
CA ARG A 160 -12.18 14.47 2.42
C ARG A 160 -11.13 14.40 3.52
N VAL A 161 -10.62 15.55 3.91
CA VAL A 161 -9.70 15.70 5.05
C VAL A 161 -10.45 16.44 6.17
N GLY A 162 -10.23 16.03 7.43
CA GLY A 162 -10.84 16.67 8.59
C GLY A 162 -12.23 16.15 8.98
N ASP A 163 -12.66 15.01 8.43
CA ASP A 163 -13.83 14.30 8.93
C ASP A 163 -13.64 13.97 10.43
N SER A 164 -14.68 14.15 11.24
CA SER A 164 -14.65 13.91 12.68
C SER A 164 -15.91 13.23 13.16
N TRP A 165 -15.80 12.49 14.26
CA TRP A 165 -16.91 11.78 14.89
C TRP A 165 -16.72 11.77 16.40
N THR A 166 -17.81 11.53 17.14
CA THR A 166 -17.76 11.40 18.60
C THR A 166 -17.66 9.95 18.99
N LYS A 167 -16.60 9.58 19.72
CA LYS A 167 -16.44 8.23 20.27
C LYS A 167 -17.43 8.01 21.41
N ILE A 168 -17.85 6.76 21.58
CA ILE A 168 -18.60 6.35 22.77
C ILE A 168 -17.72 6.55 23.99
N ASP A 169 -18.25 7.24 24.99
CA ASP A 169 -17.63 7.44 26.29
C ASP A 169 -18.55 6.88 27.37
N TYR A 170 -18.23 5.69 27.86
CA TYR A 170 -19.05 4.98 28.84
C TYR A 170 -19.03 5.62 30.23
N GLU A 171 -18.15 6.60 30.47
CA GLU A 171 -18.13 7.38 31.72
C GLU A 171 -19.10 8.56 31.69
N LYS A 172 -19.70 8.87 30.54
CA LYS A 172 -20.60 10.01 30.33
C LYS A 172 -22.04 9.59 30.00
N PRO A 173 -23.05 10.43 30.29
CA PRO A 173 -24.41 10.21 29.82
C PRO A 173 -24.45 10.01 28.30
N ALA A 174 -25.24 9.03 27.84
CA ALA A 174 -25.32 8.69 26.42
C ALA A 174 -25.65 9.88 25.50
N ALA A 175 -26.42 10.85 26.00
CA ALA A 175 -26.76 12.08 25.28
C ALA A 175 -25.53 12.92 24.86
N GLU A 176 -24.37 12.74 25.47
CA GLU A 176 -23.15 13.48 25.12
C GLU A 176 -22.42 12.90 23.89
N TRP A 177 -22.65 11.63 23.55
CA TRP A 177 -22.00 10.96 22.42
C TRP A 177 -22.96 10.40 21.37
N MET A 178 -24.27 10.36 21.62
CA MET A 178 -25.31 10.09 20.61
C MET A 178 -25.57 11.34 19.74
N ARG A 179 -24.60 11.74 18.92
CA ARG A 179 -24.70 12.89 17.99
C ARG A 179 -24.08 12.60 16.64
#